data_AF-A0A820EYJ8-F1
#
_entry.id   AF-A0A820EYJ8-F1
#
_cell.length_a   1.000
_cell.length_b   1.000
_cell.length_c   1.000
_cell.angle_alpha   90.00
_cell.angle_beta   90.00
_cell.angle_gamma   90.00
#
_symmetry.space_group_name_H-M   'P 1'
#
loop_
_entity.id
_entity.type
_entity.pdbx_description
1 polymer ?
#
loop_
_entity_poly.entity_id
_entity_poly.type
_entity_poly.pdbx_seq_one_letter_code
_entity_poly.pdbx_strand_id
1 'polypeptide(L)'
;VTTIVDLRYAWHLAPIDTQIIREYLSLSSSNDHIPTKMLILLYLLTLNDRATGNMINRYHHSSKILFDLLPLPHLVEQLTTKDYDTIAPQLGRLMMEQLPQIFLADHALYLETDSQLISLHHSHKMDTMEHLSDQLNKTLINGISRKQADEWRRRWFRVYAFRGQLLTLKTAQILLNNNQLTYDDLCADPHCLLRFSFQLYNYPSIIQIVLFIMREVLIASRHRFERIIKAKPPSQQTDLVCIHDVKSKQLQETLIHAQEALVIQILLDVLHQYKKTACLPAYRELQGVICSFVHQMFITNPVLAKLVHFQGYPSDQIKPLIYSVPSMHICLDFIPQM
;
A
#
# COMPACT_ATOMS: atom_id res chain seq x y z
N VAL A 1 -32.94 17.75 -3.21
CA VAL A 1 -33.58 16.42 -3.40
C VAL A 1 -34.29 16.28 -4.75
N THR A 2 -34.18 17.22 -5.70
CA THR A 2 -34.84 17.10 -7.02
C THR A 2 -33.91 17.44 -8.18
N THR A 3 -32.84 16.67 -8.28
CA THR A 3 -32.12 16.42 -9.54
C THR A 3 -31.74 14.95 -9.54
N ILE A 4 -32.77 14.11 -9.43
CA ILE A 4 -32.68 12.67 -9.67
C ILE A 4 -32.37 12.55 -11.16
N VAL A 5 -31.16 12.08 -11.42
CA VAL A 5 -30.63 11.68 -12.73
C VAL A 5 -31.70 10.88 -13.47
N ASP A 6 -32.11 11.39 -14.62
CA ASP A 6 -33.10 10.79 -15.50
C ASP A 6 -32.52 9.47 -16.06
N LEU A 7 -32.89 8.35 -15.43
CA LEU A 7 -32.35 7.01 -15.63
C LEU A 7 -33.08 6.24 -16.75
N ARG A 8 -33.53 6.90 -17.80
CA ARG A 8 -34.18 6.24 -18.93
C ARG A 8 -33.56 6.76 -20.22
N TYR A 9 -33.11 5.83 -21.05
CA TYR A 9 -32.40 5.97 -22.32
C TYR A 9 -30.86 5.85 -22.26
N ALA A 10 -30.39 4.67 -22.70
CA ALA A 10 -29.02 4.28 -23.02
C ALA A 10 -28.01 4.22 -21.86
N TRP A 11 -27.50 3.02 -21.58
CA TRP A 11 -26.37 2.74 -20.69
C TRP A 11 -25.03 3.22 -21.28
N HIS A 12 -24.98 4.45 -21.79
CA HIS A 12 -23.72 5.15 -22.01
C HIS A 12 -23.37 5.84 -20.70
N LEU A 13 -22.48 5.23 -19.93
CA LEU A 13 -21.84 5.82 -18.76
C LEU A 13 -21.09 7.10 -19.20
N ALA A 14 -21.79 8.23 -19.23
CA ALA A 14 -21.19 9.52 -19.45
C ALA A 14 -20.33 9.85 -18.22
N PRO A 15 -19.09 10.35 -18.39
CA PRO A 15 -18.27 10.75 -17.26
C PRO A 15 -19.00 11.85 -16.48
N ILE A 16 -19.45 11.53 -15.27
CA ILE A 16 -19.84 12.54 -14.29
C ILE A 16 -18.61 13.44 -14.10
N ASP A 17 -18.82 14.75 -14.18
CA ASP A 17 -17.75 15.73 -14.01
C ASP A 17 -17.00 15.45 -12.71
N THR A 18 -15.69 15.22 -12.82
CA THR A 18 -14.82 14.92 -11.68
C THR A 18 -14.82 16.06 -10.68
N GLN A 19 -15.10 17.28 -11.13
CA GLN A 19 -15.24 18.45 -10.29
C GLN A 19 -16.49 18.38 -9.40
N ILE A 20 -17.62 17.88 -9.92
CA ILE A 20 -18.87 17.68 -9.15
C ILE A 20 -18.67 16.58 -8.10
N ILE A 21 -18.02 15.47 -8.47
CA ILE A 21 -17.70 14.40 -7.49
C ILE A 21 -16.73 14.93 -6.43
N ARG A 22 -15.71 15.71 -6.83
CA ARG A 22 -14.74 16.31 -5.90
C ARG A 22 -15.42 17.29 -4.94
N GLU A 23 -16.26 18.17 -5.44
CA GLU A 23 -17.04 19.11 -4.63
C GLU A 23 -17.96 18.34 -3.66
N TYR A 24 -18.67 17.31 -4.12
CA TYR A 24 -19.54 16.49 -3.27
C TYR A 24 -18.77 15.67 -2.22
N LEU A 25 -17.62 15.09 -2.57
CA LEU A 25 -16.75 14.36 -1.62
C LEU A 25 -16.07 15.31 -0.63
N SER A 26 -15.83 16.57 -1.00
CA SER A 26 -15.31 17.61 -0.10
C SER A 26 -16.38 18.17 0.84
N LEU A 27 -17.64 18.24 0.39
CA LEU A 27 -18.78 18.77 1.15
C LEU A 27 -19.45 17.72 2.05
N SER A 28 -19.37 16.43 1.70
CA SER A 28 -19.97 15.33 2.47
C SER A 28 -19.11 14.91 3.68
N SER A 29 -18.96 15.81 4.63
CA SER A 29 -18.25 15.61 5.90
C SER A 29 -19.08 14.87 6.98
N SER A 30 -20.36 14.59 6.72
CA SER A 30 -21.24 13.82 7.61
C SER A 30 -21.29 12.33 7.27
N ASN A 31 -21.56 11.50 8.29
CA ASN A 31 -21.85 10.06 8.16
C ASN A 31 -23.14 9.78 7.35
N ASP A 32 -23.95 10.80 7.06
CA ASP A 32 -25.28 10.66 6.46
C ASP A 32 -25.28 10.25 4.97
N HIS A 33 -24.11 10.09 4.36
CA HIS A 33 -23.98 9.77 2.93
C HIS A 33 -23.07 8.57 2.64
N ILE A 34 -22.89 7.65 3.59
CA ILE A 34 -22.16 6.38 3.37
C ILE A 34 -22.69 5.61 2.14
N PRO A 35 -24.02 5.41 1.95
CA PRO A 35 -24.55 4.73 0.77
C PRO A 35 -24.17 5.42 -0.54
N THR A 36 -24.21 6.75 -0.58
CA THR A 36 -23.83 7.54 -1.75
C THR A 36 -22.35 7.40 -2.07
N LYS A 37 -21.49 7.44 -1.04
CA LYS A 37 -20.04 7.23 -1.19
C LYS A 37 -19.72 5.81 -1.70
N MET A 38 -20.44 4.79 -1.23
CA MET A 38 -20.33 3.42 -1.71
C MET A 38 -20.79 3.27 -3.16
N LEU A 39 -21.89 3.92 -3.57
CA LEU A 39 -22.35 3.92 -4.95
C LEU A 39 -21.39 4.65 -5.89
N ILE A 40 -20.81 5.77 -5.47
CA ILE A 40 -19.76 6.49 -6.21
C ILE A 40 -18.54 5.58 -6.36
N LEU A 41 -18.10 4.90 -5.30
CA LEU A 41 -16.97 3.98 -5.36
C LEU A 41 -17.26 2.81 -6.31
N LEU A 42 -18.44 2.19 -6.23
CA LEU A 42 -18.87 1.13 -7.14
C LEU A 42 -18.87 1.60 -8.59
N TYR A 43 -19.41 2.80 -8.84
CA TYR A 43 -19.42 3.42 -10.16
C TYR A 43 -18.00 3.62 -10.71
N LEU A 44 -17.10 4.18 -9.91
CA LEU A 44 -15.71 4.43 -10.30
C LEU A 44 -14.94 3.14 -10.57
N LEU A 45 -15.10 2.12 -9.72
CA LEU A 45 -14.47 0.82 -9.92
C LEU A 45 -15.03 0.12 -11.17
N THR A 46 -16.34 0.18 -11.39
CA THR A 46 -16.96 -0.40 -12.60
C THR A 46 -16.52 0.33 -13.86
N LEU A 47 -16.36 1.65 -13.81
CA LEU A 47 -15.78 2.42 -14.91
C LEU A 47 -14.33 2.04 -15.19
N ASN A 48 -13.52 1.89 -14.15
CA ASN A 48 -12.11 1.52 -14.28
C ASN A 48 -11.97 0.10 -14.84
N ASP A 49 -12.84 -0.83 -14.44
CA ASP A 49 -12.93 -2.20 -14.98
C ASP A 49 -13.26 -2.21 -16.49
N ARG A 50 -14.25 -1.40 -16.89
CA ARG A 50 -14.64 -1.25 -18.30
C ARG A 50 -13.57 -0.52 -19.12
N ALA A 51 -12.87 0.45 -18.54
CA ALA A 51 -11.76 1.14 -19.20
C ALA A 51 -10.55 0.23 -19.42
N THR A 52 -10.30 -0.74 -18.52
CA THR A 52 -9.29 -1.78 -18.76
C THR A 52 -9.68 -2.76 -19.85
N GLY A 53 -10.98 -2.94 -20.13
CA GLY A 53 -11.49 -3.76 -21.23
C GLY A 53 -11.56 -3.04 -22.58
N ASN A 54 -11.79 -1.73 -22.59
CA ASN A 54 -11.88 -0.89 -23.79
C ASN A 54 -10.99 0.35 -23.63
N MET A 55 -9.87 0.37 -24.36
CA MET A 55 -8.82 1.39 -24.46
C MET A 55 -9.31 2.86 -24.50
N ILE A 56 -9.80 3.40 -23.39
CA ILE A 56 -10.20 4.81 -23.31
C ILE A 56 -9.38 5.49 -22.21
N ASN A 57 -8.23 6.03 -22.63
CA ASN A 57 -7.24 6.73 -21.80
C ASN A 57 -7.80 7.89 -20.96
N ARG A 58 -8.98 8.44 -21.31
CA ARG A 58 -9.61 9.55 -20.56
C ARG A 58 -10.12 9.15 -19.18
N TYR A 59 -10.39 7.86 -18.92
CA TYR A 59 -10.96 7.42 -17.64
C TYR A 59 -9.91 7.13 -16.54
N HIS A 60 -8.65 6.90 -16.92
CA HIS A 60 -7.58 6.61 -15.97
C HIS A 60 -7.20 7.82 -15.10
N HIS A 61 -7.23 9.03 -15.67
CA HIS A 61 -6.83 10.23 -14.93
C HIS A 61 -7.88 10.67 -13.90
N SER A 62 -9.17 10.45 -14.22
CA SER A 62 -10.32 10.82 -13.39
C SER A 62 -10.53 9.88 -12.20
N SER A 63 -10.36 8.57 -12.40
CA SER A 63 -10.47 7.57 -11.32
C SER A 63 -9.36 7.72 -10.28
N LYS A 64 -8.14 8.01 -10.72
CA LYS A 64 -6.96 8.20 -9.86
C LYS A 64 -7.13 9.34 -8.85
N ILE A 65 -7.55 10.51 -9.33
CA ILE A 65 -7.83 11.69 -8.49
C ILE A 65 -8.92 11.42 -7.45
N LEU A 66 -9.88 10.55 -7.78
CA LEU A 66 -11.03 10.26 -6.92
C LEU A 66 -10.73 9.17 -5.88
N PHE A 67 -9.82 8.23 -6.15
CA PHE A 67 -9.35 7.27 -5.13
C PHE A 67 -8.59 7.97 -4.00
N ASP A 68 -7.75 8.96 -4.34
CA ASP A 68 -7.06 9.79 -3.34
C ASP A 68 -8.04 10.54 -2.40
N LEU A 69 -9.24 10.84 -2.92
CA LEU A 69 -10.30 11.56 -2.21
C LEU A 69 -11.30 10.66 -1.49
N LEU A 70 -11.20 9.34 -1.57
CA LEU A 70 -12.12 8.42 -0.89
C LEU A 70 -11.49 7.77 0.36
N PRO A 71 -12.22 7.69 1.49
CA PRO A 71 -11.74 7.01 2.68
C PRO A 71 -11.92 5.49 2.54
N LEU A 72 -11.15 4.89 1.64
CA LEU A 72 -11.35 3.52 1.19
C LEU A 72 -11.35 2.46 2.31
N PRO A 73 -10.41 2.48 3.29
CA PRO A 73 -10.42 1.47 4.35
C PRO A 73 -11.63 1.60 5.27
N HIS A 74 -12.09 2.82 5.55
CA HIS A 74 -13.32 3.07 6.31
C HIS A 74 -14.57 2.60 5.56
N LEU A 75 -14.63 2.81 4.23
CA LEU A 75 -15.73 2.29 3.43
C LEU A 75 -15.75 0.76 3.44
N VAL A 76 -14.60 0.09 3.38
CA VAL A 76 -14.50 -1.38 3.51
C VAL A 76 -15.02 -1.87 4.86
N GLU A 77 -14.64 -1.21 5.95
CA GLU A 77 -15.15 -1.53 7.29
C GLU A 77 -16.68 -1.43 7.33
N GLN A 78 -17.25 -0.34 6.78
CA GLN A 78 -18.70 -0.15 6.74
C GLN A 78 -19.42 -1.17 5.84
N LEU A 79 -18.77 -1.72 4.80
CA LEU A 79 -19.36 -2.77 3.95
C LEU A 79 -19.58 -4.09 4.69
N THR A 80 -18.89 -4.32 5.81
CA THR A 80 -19.07 -5.53 6.64
C THR A 80 -20.29 -5.44 7.56
N THR A 81 -20.96 -4.28 7.62
CA THR A 81 -22.19 -4.09 8.39
C THR A 81 -23.42 -4.60 7.61
N LYS A 82 -24.45 -5.05 8.33
CA LYS A 82 -25.62 -5.80 7.79
C LYS A 82 -26.50 -5.02 6.80
N ASP A 83 -26.26 -3.73 6.59
CA ASP A 83 -27.17 -2.86 5.83
C ASP A 83 -26.87 -2.83 4.31
N TYR A 84 -25.80 -3.50 3.85
CA TYR A 84 -25.30 -3.38 2.48
C TYR A 84 -25.15 -4.71 1.70
N ASP A 85 -25.85 -5.76 2.11
CA ASP A 85 -25.71 -7.14 1.59
C ASP A 85 -25.79 -7.28 0.05
N THR A 86 -26.49 -6.36 -0.64
CA THR A 86 -26.62 -6.39 -2.11
C THR A 86 -25.43 -5.78 -2.84
N ILE A 87 -24.81 -4.73 -2.29
CA ILE A 87 -23.71 -3.97 -2.91
C ILE A 87 -22.36 -4.52 -2.44
N ALA A 88 -22.26 -4.96 -1.19
CA ALA A 88 -21.03 -5.39 -0.54
C ALA A 88 -20.29 -6.52 -1.31
N PRO A 89 -20.94 -7.56 -1.86
CA PRO A 89 -20.23 -8.61 -2.59
C PRO A 89 -19.59 -8.11 -3.89
N GLN A 90 -20.33 -7.31 -4.66
CA GLN A 90 -19.85 -6.78 -5.94
C GLN A 90 -18.74 -5.74 -5.71
N LEU A 91 -18.94 -4.86 -4.74
CA LEU A 91 -17.95 -3.84 -4.38
C LEU A 91 -16.70 -4.48 -3.79
N GLY A 92 -16.84 -5.44 -2.88
CA GLY A 92 -15.73 -6.20 -2.31
C GLY A 92 -14.91 -6.92 -3.38
N ARG A 93 -15.56 -7.57 -4.36
CA ARG A 93 -14.88 -8.21 -5.49
C ARG A 93 -14.06 -7.19 -6.29
N LEU A 94 -14.67 -6.09 -6.72
CA LEU A 94 -14.00 -5.06 -7.52
C LEU A 94 -12.85 -4.38 -6.75
N MET A 95 -13.01 -4.19 -5.44
CA MET A 95 -11.96 -3.64 -4.59
C MET A 95 -10.79 -4.61 -4.43
N MET A 96 -11.03 -5.91 -4.20
CA MET A 96 -9.95 -6.90 -4.15
C MET A 96 -9.24 -7.02 -5.50
N GLU A 97 -9.98 -6.93 -6.61
CA GLU A 97 -9.43 -7.01 -7.96
C GLU A 97 -8.64 -5.78 -8.38
N GLN A 98 -8.99 -4.58 -7.92
CA GLN A 98 -8.37 -3.32 -8.39
C GLN A 98 -7.51 -2.61 -7.35
N LEU A 99 -7.72 -2.89 -6.06
CA LEU A 99 -7.08 -2.24 -4.92
C LEU A 99 -6.65 -3.26 -3.84
N PRO A 100 -5.90 -4.32 -4.21
CA PRO A 100 -5.49 -5.36 -3.26
C PRO A 100 -4.68 -4.83 -2.07
N GLN A 101 -3.96 -3.71 -2.25
CA GLN A 101 -3.12 -3.09 -1.22
C GLN A 101 -3.90 -2.59 0.01
N ILE A 102 -5.23 -2.44 -0.09
CA ILE A 102 -6.09 -1.97 1.03
C ILE A 102 -6.46 -3.12 1.97
N PHE A 103 -6.36 -4.37 1.51
CA PHE A 103 -6.79 -5.57 2.26
C PHE A 103 -5.63 -6.23 3.02
N LEU A 104 -4.68 -5.44 3.52
CA LEU A 104 -3.59 -5.93 4.35
C LEU A 104 -4.15 -6.49 5.67
N ALA A 105 -3.96 -7.78 5.93
CA ALA A 105 -4.43 -8.42 7.16
C ALA A 105 -3.87 -7.75 8.44
N ASP A 106 -2.62 -7.27 8.38
CA ASP A 106 -1.96 -6.55 9.48
C ASP A 106 -2.71 -5.26 9.86
N HIS A 107 -3.44 -4.63 8.93
CA HIS A 107 -4.25 -3.45 9.22
C HIS A 107 -5.35 -3.75 10.25
N ALA A 108 -5.98 -4.92 10.15
CA ALA A 108 -7.05 -5.33 11.07
C ALA A 108 -6.56 -5.50 12.51
N LEU A 109 -5.28 -5.85 12.69
CA LEU A 109 -4.67 -6.01 14.02
C LEU A 109 -4.50 -4.68 14.77
N TYR A 110 -4.41 -3.56 14.04
CA TYR A 110 -4.24 -2.22 14.63
C TYR A 110 -5.55 -1.43 14.79
N LEU A 111 -6.68 -1.98 14.31
CA LEU A 111 -8.03 -1.46 14.54
C LEU A 111 -8.52 -1.76 15.98
N GLU A 112 -7.64 -1.64 16.99
CA GLU A 112 -8.03 -1.82 18.41
C GLU A 112 -9.41 -1.18 18.66
N THR A 113 -10.27 -1.97 19.30
CA THR A 113 -11.71 -1.84 19.55
C THR A 113 -12.13 -0.57 20.32
N ASP A 114 -11.71 0.61 19.88
CA ASP A 114 -12.10 1.89 20.47
C ASP A 114 -13.30 2.44 19.71
N SER A 115 -14.50 2.12 20.22
CA SER A 115 -15.79 2.67 19.80
C SER A 115 -15.81 4.22 19.80
N GLN A 116 -14.90 4.87 20.51
CA GLN A 116 -14.78 6.33 20.59
C GLN A 116 -14.23 6.96 19.29
N LEU A 117 -13.36 6.30 18.54
CA LEU A 117 -12.79 6.84 17.30
C LEU A 117 -13.75 6.73 16.11
N ILE A 118 -14.63 5.73 16.12
CA ILE A 118 -15.72 5.62 15.15
C ILE A 118 -16.66 6.83 15.26
N SER A 119 -16.86 7.37 16.48
CA SER A 119 -17.72 8.54 16.74
C SER A 119 -17.11 9.91 16.41
N LEU A 120 -15.81 10.01 16.10
CA LEU A 120 -15.19 11.30 15.77
C LEU A 120 -15.56 11.75 14.34
N HIS A 121 -16.05 12.98 14.20
CA HIS A 121 -16.40 13.59 12.92
C HIS A 121 -15.22 13.63 11.93
N HIS A 122 -15.52 13.52 10.63
CA HIS A 122 -14.54 13.50 9.53
C HIS A 122 -13.63 14.75 9.50
N SER A 123 -14.16 15.93 9.82
CA SER A 123 -13.39 17.18 9.92
C SER A 123 -12.28 17.08 10.97
N HIS A 124 -12.62 16.66 12.19
CA HIS A 124 -11.65 16.44 13.26
C HIS A 124 -10.61 15.38 12.89
N LYS A 125 -10.98 14.35 12.12
CA LYS A 125 -10.03 13.34 11.63
C LYS A 125 -9.05 13.90 10.60
N MET A 126 -9.48 14.79 9.70
CA MET A 126 -8.58 15.45 8.75
C MET A 126 -7.62 16.41 9.46
N ASP A 127 -8.11 17.20 10.41
CA ASP A 127 -7.26 18.05 11.25
C ASP A 127 -6.23 17.22 12.03
N THR A 128 -6.62 16.03 12.52
CA THR A 128 -5.66 15.14 13.19
C THR A 128 -4.59 14.59 12.23
N MET A 129 -4.91 14.34 10.96
CA MET A 129 -3.94 13.86 9.97
C MET A 129 -2.92 14.94 9.63
N GLU A 130 -3.36 16.19 9.43
CA GLU A 130 -2.47 17.32 9.17
C GLU A 130 -1.60 17.62 10.39
N HIS A 131 -2.21 17.65 11.57
CA HIS A 131 -1.48 17.80 12.82
C HIS A 131 -0.46 16.67 13.05
N LEU A 132 -0.78 15.41 12.73
CA LEU A 132 0.18 14.29 12.81
C LEU A 132 1.33 14.42 11.82
N SER A 133 1.06 14.91 10.62
CA SER A 133 2.05 15.17 9.57
C SER A 133 3.00 16.30 10.01
N ASP A 134 2.45 17.39 10.55
CA ASP A 134 3.22 18.51 11.10
C ASP A 134 4.03 18.11 12.32
N GLN A 135 3.47 17.28 13.20
CA GLN A 135 4.19 16.72 14.33
C GLN A 135 5.37 15.88 13.85
N LEU A 136 5.18 14.98 12.89
CA LEU A 136 6.28 14.20 12.31
C LEU A 136 7.38 15.13 11.77
N ASN A 137 7.02 16.10 10.93
CA ASN A 137 7.99 17.01 10.33
C ASN A 137 8.78 17.80 11.38
N LYS A 138 8.09 18.37 12.39
CA LYS A 138 8.74 19.07 13.52
C LYS A 138 9.65 18.15 14.33
N THR A 139 9.24 16.90 14.54
CA THR A 139 10.02 15.93 15.33
C THR A 139 11.25 15.42 14.57
N LEU A 140 11.18 15.28 13.25
CA LEU A 140 12.33 14.93 12.41
C LEU A 140 13.41 16.02 12.43
N ILE A 141 13.00 17.29 12.49
CA ILE A 141 13.92 18.45 12.54
C ILE A 141 14.58 18.59 13.93
N ASN A 142 13.82 18.40 15.01
CA ASN A 142 14.28 18.69 16.38
C ASN A 142 14.83 17.48 17.15
N GLY A 143 14.81 16.29 16.53
CA GLY A 143 15.14 15.02 17.18
C GLY A 143 13.93 14.39 17.89
N ILE A 144 13.89 13.04 17.86
CA ILE A 144 12.72 12.26 18.31
C ILE A 144 13.07 11.52 19.60
N SER A 145 12.21 11.59 20.62
CA SER A 145 12.31 10.66 21.76
C SER A 145 11.62 9.33 21.45
N ARG A 146 12.10 8.22 22.01
CA ARG A 146 11.48 6.89 21.81
C ARG A 146 9.97 6.88 22.11
N LYS A 147 9.56 7.54 23.21
CA LYS A 147 8.14 7.66 23.59
C LYS A 147 7.29 8.37 22.53
N GLN A 148 7.81 9.44 21.93
CA GLN A 148 7.13 10.16 20.85
C GLN A 148 7.01 9.30 19.59
N ALA A 149 8.04 8.53 19.24
CA ALA A 149 7.99 7.61 18.10
C ALA A 149 6.91 6.52 18.30
N ASP A 150 6.78 5.96 19.50
CA ASP A 150 5.74 4.96 19.82
C ASP A 150 4.33 5.52 19.83
N GLU A 151 4.16 6.74 20.33
CA GLU A 151 2.88 7.44 20.31
C GLU A 151 2.47 7.79 18.88
N TRP A 152 3.41 8.32 18.09
CA TRP A 152 3.18 8.58 16.68
C TRP A 152 2.79 7.30 15.95
N ARG A 153 3.49 6.19 16.21
CA ARG A 153 3.17 4.89 15.61
C ARG A 153 1.72 4.49 15.85
N ARG A 154 1.27 4.52 17.11
CA ARG A 154 -0.11 4.15 17.48
C ARG A 154 -1.13 5.08 16.81
N ARG A 155 -0.89 6.39 16.81
CA ARG A 155 -1.81 7.35 16.18
C ARG A 155 -1.86 7.21 14.67
N TRP A 156 -0.73 6.95 14.02
CA TRP A 156 -0.64 6.75 12.58
C TRP A 156 -1.50 5.58 12.12
N PHE A 157 -1.37 4.40 12.74
CA PHE A 157 -2.18 3.24 12.38
C PHE A 157 -3.68 3.48 12.61
N ARG A 158 -4.05 4.23 13.65
CA ARG A 158 -5.46 4.62 13.89
C ARG A 158 -6.01 5.55 12.80
N VAL A 159 -5.21 6.48 12.29
CA VAL A 159 -5.64 7.40 11.22
C VAL A 159 -5.62 6.73 9.84
N TYR A 160 -4.73 5.75 9.64
CA TYR A 160 -4.64 4.98 8.41
C TYR A 160 -5.98 4.32 8.04
N ALA A 161 -6.74 3.85 9.03
CA ALA A 161 -8.09 3.28 8.86
C ALA A 161 -9.08 4.22 8.14
N PHE A 162 -8.86 5.53 8.16
CA PHE A 162 -9.73 6.49 7.48
C PHE A 162 -9.23 6.83 6.09
N ARG A 163 -7.97 7.27 5.95
CA ARG A 163 -7.38 7.67 4.66
C ARG A 163 -5.95 7.14 4.50
N GLY A 164 -5.83 5.81 4.40
CA GLY A 164 -4.54 5.13 4.33
C GLY A 164 -3.61 5.64 3.24
N GLN A 165 -4.06 5.68 1.98
CA GLN A 165 -3.22 6.09 0.84
C GLN A 165 -2.70 7.54 0.96
N LEU A 166 -3.57 8.47 1.36
CA LEU A 166 -3.17 9.87 1.56
C LEU A 166 -2.17 10.02 2.71
N LEU A 167 -2.40 9.30 3.81
CA LEU A 167 -1.48 9.28 4.95
C LEU A 167 -0.12 8.66 4.56
N THR A 168 -0.14 7.56 3.81
CA THR A 168 1.05 6.93 3.22
C THR A 168 1.84 7.95 2.39
N LEU A 169 1.16 8.66 1.49
CA LEU A 169 1.80 9.67 0.64
C LEU A 169 2.41 10.81 1.44
N LYS A 170 1.64 11.45 2.34
CA LYS A 170 2.14 12.55 3.19
C LYS A 170 3.33 12.09 4.04
N THR A 171 3.27 10.87 4.59
CA THR A 171 4.36 10.30 5.38
C THR A 171 5.62 10.11 4.53
N ALA A 172 5.50 9.55 3.32
CA ALA A 172 6.63 9.37 2.41
C ALA A 172 7.24 10.71 1.97
N GLN A 173 6.41 11.72 1.66
CA GLN A 173 6.86 13.06 1.30
C GLN A 173 7.71 13.69 2.41
N ILE A 174 7.29 13.53 3.67
CA ILE A 174 8.01 14.04 4.84
C ILE A 174 9.32 13.27 5.06
N LEU A 175 9.30 11.94 4.97
CA LEU A 175 10.50 11.11 5.19
C LEU A 175 11.57 11.33 4.12
N LEU A 176 11.16 11.57 2.87
CA LEU A 176 12.04 11.78 1.73
C LEU A 176 12.34 13.27 1.46
N ASN A 177 11.76 14.19 2.23
CA ASN A 177 11.81 15.63 2.01
C ASN A 177 11.46 16.03 0.56
N ASN A 178 10.44 15.39 -0.02
CA ASN A 178 10.01 15.62 -1.39
C ASN A 178 8.50 15.83 -1.49
N ASN A 179 8.05 17.09 -1.50
CA ASN A 179 6.63 17.46 -1.57
C ASN A 179 5.99 17.19 -2.95
N GLN A 180 6.78 16.95 -3.99
CA GLN A 180 6.29 16.67 -5.34
C GLN A 180 6.06 15.18 -5.59
N LEU A 181 6.47 14.31 -4.65
CA LEU A 181 6.30 12.87 -4.76
C LEU A 181 4.82 12.53 -4.87
N THR A 182 4.47 11.72 -5.88
CA THR A 182 3.12 11.17 -6.05
C THR A 182 3.07 9.70 -5.64
N TYR A 183 1.87 9.19 -5.36
CA TYR A 183 1.70 7.76 -5.05
C TYR A 183 2.08 6.85 -6.24
N ASP A 184 1.95 7.35 -7.46
CA ASP A 184 2.38 6.61 -8.66
C ASP A 184 3.90 6.51 -8.77
N ASP A 185 4.63 7.52 -8.31
CA ASP A 185 6.09 7.49 -8.26
C ASP A 185 6.53 6.47 -7.22
N LEU A 186 5.86 6.42 -6.05
CA LEU A 186 6.07 5.37 -5.05
C LEU A 186 5.81 3.97 -5.63
N CYS A 187 4.72 3.78 -6.37
CA CYS A 187 4.41 2.48 -6.98
C CYS A 187 5.35 2.13 -8.14
N ALA A 188 5.85 3.11 -8.88
CA ALA A 188 6.85 2.89 -9.92
C ALA A 188 8.18 2.47 -9.32
N ASP A 189 8.54 3.08 -8.19
CA ASP A 189 9.82 2.88 -7.53
C ASP A 189 9.71 2.70 -6.00
N PRO A 190 9.23 1.54 -5.50
CA PRO A 190 8.96 1.32 -4.08
C PRO A 190 10.19 1.46 -3.19
N HIS A 191 11.37 1.06 -3.67
CA HIS A 191 12.60 1.10 -2.89
C HIS A 191 13.07 2.54 -2.57
N CYS A 192 12.55 3.56 -3.26
CA CYS A 192 12.83 4.96 -2.93
C CYS A 192 12.45 5.30 -1.48
N LEU A 193 11.45 4.60 -0.91
CA LEU A 193 10.99 4.76 0.46
C LEU A 193 12.07 4.41 1.50
N LEU A 194 13.11 3.64 1.15
CA LEU A 194 14.22 3.31 2.08
C LEU A 194 15.37 4.32 2.03
N ARG A 195 15.28 5.37 1.20
CA ARG A 195 16.35 6.37 0.98
C ARG A 195 16.34 7.52 1.98
N PHE A 196 15.53 7.46 3.05
CA PHE A 196 15.52 8.46 4.11
C PHE A 196 16.82 8.45 4.94
N SER A 197 16.98 9.42 5.82
CA SER A 197 18.19 9.57 6.62
C SER A 197 18.46 8.36 7.52
N PHE A 198 19.70 7.85 7.51
CA PHE A 198 20.08 6.64 8.26
C PHE A 198 19.80 6.75 9.78
N GLN A 199 19.73 7.98 10.31
CA GLN A 199 19.37 8.25 11.70
C GLN A 199 17.98 7.75 12.10
N LEU A 200 17.05 7.61 11.15
CA LEU A 200 15.69 7.13 11.45
C LEU A 200 15.64 5.64 11.78
N TYR A 201 16.66 4.86 11.41
CA TYR A 201 16.78 3.46 11.84
C TYR A 201 16.99 3.32 13.35
N ASN A 202 17.32 4.40 14.07
CA ASN A 202 17.34 4.43 15.53
C ASN A 202 15.94 4.37 16.17
N TYR A 203 14.87 4.51 15.38
CA TYR A 203 13.49 4.51 15.87
C TYR A 203 12.71 3.35 15.23
N PRO A 204 12.78 2.13 15.80
CA PRO A 204 12.10 0.95 15.26
C PRO A 204 10.60 1.15 15.00
N SER A 205 9.93 1.97 15.81
CA SER A 205 8.50 2.29 15.68
C SER A 205 8.17 3.09 14.42
N ILE A 206 9.08 3.95 13.97
CA ILE A 206 8.97 4.65 12.68
C ILE A 206 9.24 3.65 11.55
N ILE A 207 10.26 2.81 11.70
CA ILE A 207 10.60 1.77 10.71
C ILE A 207 9.45 0.78 10.51
N GLN A 208 8.68 0.44 11.55
CA GLN A 208 7.47 -0.37 11.40
C GLN A 208 6.45 0.27 10.45
N ILE A 209 6.27 1.60 10.52
CA ILE A 209 5.38 2.32 9.61
C ILE A 209 5.94 2.33 8.19
N VAL A 210 7.23 2.61 8.04
CA VAL A 210 7.91 2.56 6.75
C VAL A 210 7.74 1.19 6.09
N LEU A 211 7.96 0.11 6.84
CA LEU A 211 7.82 -1.26 6.31
C LEU A 211 6.37 -1.64 6.02
N PHE A 212 5.42 -1.09 6.77
CA PHE A 212 4.00 -1.23 6.46
C PHE A 212 3.66 -0.53 5.13
N ILE A 213 4.09 0.72 4.96
CA ILE A 213 3.94 1.48 3.71
C ILE A 213 4.64 0.75 2.56
N MET A 214 5.85 0.23 2.78
CA MET A 214 6.60 -0.54 1.79
C MET A 214 5.78 -1.72 1.27
N ARG A 215 5.13 -2.47 2.17
CA ARG A 215 4.28 -3.60 1.79
C ARG A 215 3.08 -3.15 0.95
N GLU A 216 2.40 -2.09 1.37
CA GLU A 216 1.29 -1.50 0.63
C GLU A 216 1.73 -1.14 -0.80
N VAL A 217 2.84 -0.43 -0.92
CA VAL A 217 3.37 0.05 -2.20
C VAL A 217 3.89 -1.09 -3.09
N LEU A 218 4.50 -2.13 -2.53
CA LEU A 218 4.91 -3.33 -3.28
C LEU A 218 3.70 -4.07 -3.88
N ILE A 219 2.63 -4.23 -3.11
CA ILE A 219 1.38 -4.83 -3.61
C ILE A 219 0.77 -3.96 -4.71
N ALA A 220 0.73 -2.64 -4.51
CA ALA A 220 0.24 -1.70 -5.52
C ALA A 220 1.10 -1.73 -6.80
N SER A 221 2.43 -1.82 -6.67
CA SER A 221 3.37 -1.94 -7.78
C SER A 221 3.16 -3.22 -8.59
N ARG A 222 3.09 -4.37 -7.91
CA ARG A 222 2.76 -5.67 -8.51
C ARG A 222 1.44 -5.62 -9.27
N HIS A 223 0.41 -5.05 -8.65
CA HIS A 223 -0.90 -4.94 -9.27
C HIS A 223 -0.89 -4.03 -10.51
N ARG A 224 -0.16 -2.91 -10.45
CA ARG A 224 0.05 -2.02 -11.61
C ARG A 224 0.70 -2.77 -12.76
N PHE A 225 1.71 -3.58 -12.49
CA PHE A 225 2.36 -4.44 -13.48
C PHE A 225 1.34 -5.39 -14.13
N GLU A 226 0.57 -6.13 -13.34
CA GLU A 226 -0.45 -7.06 -13.84
C GLU A 226 -1.50 -6.38 -14.73
N ARG A 227 -1.91 -5.16 -14.38
CA ARG A 227 -2.85 -4.35 -15.18
C ARG A 227 -2.28 -3.97 -16.55
N ILE A 228 -1.00 -3.63 -16.64
CA ILE A 228 -0.35 -3.27 -17.90
C ILE A 228 -0.39 -4.44 -18.90
N ILE A 229 -0.32 -5.69 -18.43
CA ILE A 229 -0.44 -6.87 -19.31
C ILE A 229 -1.88 -7.05 -19.79
N LYS A 230 -2.86 -6.95 -18.89
CA LYS A 230 -4.28 -7.09 -19.25
C LYS A 230 -4.76 -6.02 -20.25
N ALA A 231 -4.15 -4.84 -20.23
CA ALA A 231 -4.47 -3.73 -21.12
C ALA A 231 -3.89 -3.86 -22.54
N LYS A 232 -2.99 -4.83 -22.81
CA LYS A 232 -2.52 -5.06 -24.19
C LYS A 232 -3.66 -5.69 -25.01
N PRO A 233 -4.06 -5.09 -26.16
CA PRO A 233 -5.14 -5.64 -26.96
C PRO A 233 -4.76 -7.02 -27.51
N PRO A 234 -5.70 -7.97 -27.65
CA PRO A 234 -5.45 -9.21 -28.36
C PRO A 234 -5.24 -8.89 -29.85
N SER A 235 -3.99 -8.74 -30.25
CA SER A 235 -3.61 -8.64 -31.66
C SER A 235 -3.99 -9.94 -32.37
N GLN A 236 -4.74 -9.82 -33.46
CA GLN A 236 -5.20 -10.96 -34.25
C GLN A 236 -4.01 -11.70 -34.88
N GLN A 237 -3.96 -13.02 -34.64
CA GLN A 237 -3.24 -14.08 -35.37
C GLN A 237 -1.76 -14.41 -35.03
N THR A 238 -1.52 -15.74 -34.97
CA THR A 238 -0.27 -16.56 -34.99
C THR A 238 0.41 -16.97 -33.68
N ASP A 239 0.80 -18.25 -33.61
CA ASP A 239 1.45 -18.97 -32.48
C ASP A 239 2.73 -18.29 -31.94
N LEU A 240 3.35 -17.38 -32.71
CA LEU A 240 4.49 -16.56 -32.29
C LEU A 240 4.12 -15.50 -31.23
N VAL A 241 2.87 -15.05 -31.18
CA VAL A 241 2.36 -14.06 -30.21
C VAL A 241 2.24 -14.67 -28.81
N CYS A 242 1.80 -15.94 -28.72
CA CYS A 242 1.72 -16.67 -27.45
C CYS A 242 3.09 -16.73 -26.76
N ILE A 243 4.16 -16.94 -27.53
CA ILE A 243 5.54 -16.96 -27.02
C ILE A 243 5.96 -15.57 -26.51
N HIS A 244 5.60 -14.49 -27.20
CA HIS A 244 5.91 -13.13 -26.76
C HIS A 244 5.14 -12.74 -25.48
N ASP A 245 3.88 -13.14 -25.36
CA ASP A 245 3.05 -12.89 -24.18
C ASP A 245 3.52 -13.71 -22.97
N VAL A 246 3.92 -14.96 -23.17
CA VAL A 246 4.53 -15.80 -22.13
C VAL A 246 5.86 -15.19 -21.68
N LYS A 247 6.73 -14.77 -22.61
CA LYS A 247 7.99 -14.08 -22.26
C LYS A 247 7.75 -12.75 -21.56
N SER A 248 6.74 -11.97 -21.98
CA SER A 248 6.37 -10.71 -21.33
C SER A 248 5.86 -10.92 -19.91
N LYS A 249 5.08 -11.98 -19.66
CA LYS A 249 4.61 -12.36 -18.33
C LYS A 249 5.77 -12.83 -17.44
N GLN A 250 6.62 -13.71 -17.96
CA GLN A 250 7.82 -14.19 -17.25
C GLN A 250 8.78 -13.06 -16.90
N LEU A 251 9.03 -12.13 -17.84
CA LEU A 251 9.87 -10.96 -17.60
C LEU A 251 9.27 -10.08 -16.50
N GLN A 252 7.96 -9.82 -16.54
CA GLN A 252 7.29 -9.04 -15.50
C GLN A 252 7.37 -9.71 -14.13
N GLU A 253 7.09 -11.01 -14.07
CA GLU A 253 7.16 -11.76 -12.82
C GLU A 253 8.59 -11.71 -12.24
N THR A 254 9.59 -11.87 -13.11
CA THR A 254 11.00 -11.74 -12.74
C THR A 254 11.33 -10.34 -12.24
N LEU A 255 10.79 -9.28 -12.85
CA LEU A 255 10.98 -7.90 -12.41
C LEU A 255 10.35 -7.64 -11.04
N ILE A 256 9.14 -8.16 -10.80
CA ILE A 256 8.46 -8.06 -9.51
C ILE A 256 9.30 -8.77 -8.43
N HIS A 257 9.73 -10.01 -8.70
CA HIS A 257 10.57 -10.76 -7.78
C HIS A 257 11.92 -10.06 -7.52
N ALA A 258 12.53 -9.48 -8.55
CA ALA A 258 13.76 -8.72 -8.43
C ALA A 258 13.58 -7.45 -7.58
N GLN A 259 12.47 -6.74 -7.74
CA GLN A 259 12.13 -5.55 -6.95
C GLN A 259 11.91 -5.89 -5.47
N GLU A 260 11.14 -6.95 -5.20
CA GLU A 260 10.90 -7.43 -3.84
C GLU A 260 12.19 -7.95 -3.18
N ALA A 261 13.02 -8.69 -3.93
CA ALA A 261 14.33 -9.13 -3.46
C ALA A 261 15.26 -7.96 -3.17
N LEU A 262 15.26 -6.92 -4.01
CA LEU A 262 16.06 -5.70 -3.80
C LEU A 262 15.70 -5.01 -2.49
N VAL A 263 14.41 -4.89 -2.17
CA VAL A 263 13.96 -4.34 -0.88
C VAL A 263 14.53 -5.14 0.29
N ILE A 264 14.49 -6.47 0.21
CA ILE A 264 15.07 -7.34 1.25
C ILE A 264 16.58 -7.11 1.36
N GLN A 265 17.30 -7.05 0.23
CA GLN A 265 18.74 -6.81 0.21
C GLN A 265 19.11 -5.48 0.87
N ILE A 266 18.42 -4.39 0.53
CA ILE A 266 18.65 -3.07 1.15
C ILE A 266 18.45 -3.16 2.66
N LEU A 267 17.42 -3.86 3.13
CA LEU A 267 17.16 -4.01 4.56
C LEU A 267 18.23 -4.85 5.27
N LEU A 268 18.75 -5.90 4.63
CA LEU A 268 19.87 -6.68 5.15
C LEU A 268 21.15 -5.83 5.23
N ASP A 269 21.44 -5.03 4.20
CA ASP A 269 22.58 -4.12 4.19
C ASP A 269 22.47 -3.06 5.29
N VAL A 270 21.28 -2.50 5.49
CA VAL A 270 21.01 -1.57 6.60
C VAL A 270 21.29 -2.25 7.94
N LEU A 271 20.82 -3.48 8.16
CA LEU A 271 21.11 -4.21 9.40
C LEU A 271 22.61 -4.46 9.57
N HIS A 272 23.33 -4.77 8.49
CA HIS A 272 24.78 -4.98 8.54
C HIS A 272 25.51 -3.70 8.96
N GLN A 273 25.16 -2.58 8.36
CA GLN A 273 25.75 -1.28 8.66
C GLN A 273 25.39 -0.81 10.08
N TYR A 274 24.13 -0.97 10.48
CA TYR A 274 23.62 -0.54 11.78
C TYR A 274 24.27 -1.33 12.93
N LYS A 275 24.54 -2.63 12.72
CA LYS A 275 25.26 -3.48 13.68
C LYS A 275 26.65 -2.93 14.05
N LYS A 276 27.32 -2.23 13.13
CA LYS A 276 28.67 -1.68 13.35
C LYS A 276 28.68 -0.46 14.26
N THR A 277 27.57 0.28 14.33
CA THR A 277 27.49 1.59 14.99
C THR A 277 26.55 1.61 16.19
N ALA A 278 25.55 0.74 16.22
CA ALA A 278 24.50 0.76 17.25
C ALA A 278 24.87 -0.06 18.49
N CYS A 279 24.27 0.32 19.63
CA CYS A 279 24.29 -0.51 20.83
C CYS A 279 23.44 -1.78 20.64
N LEU A 280 23.80 -2.85 21.35
CA LEU A 280 23.18 -4.17 21.16
C LEU A 280 21.65 -4.17 21.31
N PRO A 281 21.02 -3.50 22.31
CA PRO A 281 19.56 -3.50 22.43
C PRO A 281 18.86 -2.80 21.25
N ALA A 282 19.38 -1.65 20.81
CA ALA A 282 18.82 -0.93 19.67
C ALA A 282 18.93 -1.75 18.37
N TYR A 283 20.06 -2.43 18.17
CA TYR A 283 20.23 -3.35 17.06
C TYR A 283 19.20 -4.49 17.10
N ARG A 284 18.96 -5.11 18.28
CA ARG A 284 18.00 -6.21 18.42
C ARG A 284 16.56 -5.79 18.13
N GLU A 285 16.15 -4.60 18.57
CA GLU A 285 14.83 -4.06 18.26
C GLU A 285 14.66 -3.85 16.75
N LEU A 286 15.61 -3.18 16.09
CA LEU A 286 15.57 -2.97 14.65
C LEU A 286 15.62 -4.29 13.88
N GLN A 287 16.48 -5.22 14.32
CA GLN A 287 16.59 -6.57 13.77
C GLN A 287 15.24 -7.29 13.83
N GLY A 288 14.54 -7.24 14.97
CA GLY A 288 13.23 -7.87 15.13
C GLY A 288 12.20 -7.31 14.15
N VAL A 289 12.17 -5.99 13.96
CA VAL A 289 11.27 -5.32 13.02
C VAL A 289 11.55 -5.74 11.57
N ILE A 290 12.81 -5.64 11.14
CA ILE A 290 13.20 -5.99 9.77
C ILE A 290 13.03 -7.50 9.50
N CYS A 291 13.45 -8.36 10.43
CA CYS A 291 13.34 -9.81 10.26
C CYS A 291 11.89 -10.28 10.24
N SER A 292 10.99 -9.64 11.00
CA SER A 292 9.56 -9.91 10.92
C SER A 292 8.99 -9.56 9.54
N PHE A 293 9.44 -8.46 8.94
CA PHE A 293 9.06 -8.10 7.58
C PHE A 293 9.59 -9.11 6.56
N VAL A 294 10.87 -9.47 6.62
CA VAL A 294 11.49 -10.48 5.73
C VAL A 294 10.81 -11.84 5.86
N HIS A 295 10.49 -12.26 7.08
CA HIS A 295 9.75 -13.48 7.36
C HIS A 295 8.41 -13.52 6.61
N GLN A 296 7.64 -12.43 6.68
CA GLN A 296 6.36 -12.31 6.00
C GLN A 296 6.51 -12.28 4.47
N MET A 297 7.55 -11.62 3.94
CA MET A 297 7.87 -11.65 2.51
C MET A 297 8.15 -13.09 2.03
N PHE A 298 8.92 -13.87 2.80
CA PHE A 298 9.21 -15.27 2.45
C PHE A 298 8.00 -16.19 2.55
N ILE A 299 7.10 -15.96 3.53
CA ILE A 299 5.83 -16.70 3.60
C ILE A 299 4.97 -16.37 2.38
N THR A 300 4.86 -15.08 2.02
CA THR A 300 4.01 -14.63 0.92
C THR A 300 4.54 -15.13 -0.42
N ASN A 301 5.86 -15.15 -0.59
CA ASN A 301 6.51 -15.55 -1.83
C ASN A 301 7.84 -16.28 -1.54
N PRO A 302 7.82 -17.62 -1.45
CA PRO A 302 9.00 -18.44 -1.15
C PRO A 302 10.15 -18.29 -2.15
N VAL A 303 9.87 -17.89 -3.39
CA VAL A 303 10.89 -17.65 -4.43
C VAL A 303 11.87 -16.55 -4.00
N LEU A 304 11.41 -15.58 -3.21
CA LEU A 304 12.26 -14.50 -2.71
C LEU A 304 13.38 -15.02 -1.80
N ALA A 305 13.10 -16.04 -0.97
CA ALA A 305 14.13 -16.65 -0.14
C ALA A 305 15.25 -17.21 -1.01
N LYS A 306 14.90 -17.97 -2.05
CA LYS A 306 15.85 -18.49 -3.02
C LYS A 306 16.66 -17.36 -3.66
N LEU A 307 16.01 -16.35 -4.22
CA LEU A 307 16.69 -15.24 -4.90
C LEU A 307 17.67 -14.49 -3.99
N VAL A 308 17.25 -14.13 -2.77
CA VAL A 308 18.08 -13.40 -1.81
C VAL A 308 19.30 -14.22 -1.41
N HIS A 309 19.13 -15.52 -1.16
CA HIS A 309 20.26 -16.39 -0.82
C HIS A 309 21.20 -16.65 -2.00
N PHE A 310 20.70 -16.72 -3.25
CA PHE A 310 21.54 -16.85 -4.45
C PHE A 310 22.34 -15.57 -4.73
N GLN A 311 21.75 -14.40 -4.45
CA GLN A 311 22.43 -13.11 -4.54
C GLN A 311 23.51 -12.94 -3.45
N GLY A 312 23.30 -13.58 -2.30
CA GLY A 312 24.21 -13.54 -1.16
C GLY A 312 24.09 -12.25 -0.34
N TYR A 313 24.67 -12.29 0.85
CA TYR A 313 24.79 -11.20 1.81
C TYR A 313 25.91 -11.55 2.81
N PRO A 314 26.42 -10.61 3.63
CA PRO A 314 27.53 -10.88 4.54
C PRO A 314 27.31 -12.11 5.45
N SER A 315 28.31 -13.00 5.51
CA SER A 315 28.20 -14.29 6.20
C SER A 315 27.93 -14.17 7.71
N ASP A 316 28.31 -13.04 8.31
CA ASP A 316 28.06 -12.74 9.72
C ASP A 316 26.58 -12.46 10.04
N GLN A 317 25.74 -12.29 9.02
CA GLN A 317 24.29 -12.14 9.14
C GLN A 317 23.51 -13.45 9.07
N ILE A 318 24.13 -14.53 8.58
CA ILE A 318 23.47 -15.84 8.42
C ILE A 318 22.88 -16.32 9.75
N LYS A 319 23.70 -16.39 10.81
CA LYS A 319 23.23 -16.80 12.16
C LYS A 319 22.12 -15.87 12.68
N PRO A 320 22.30 -14.54 12.71
CA PRO A 320 21.25 -13.60 13.10
C PRO A 320 19.92 -13.81 12.35
N LEU A 321 19.96 -14.05 11.04
CA LEU A 321 18.76 -14.26 10.21
C LEU A 321 18.08 -15.59 10.52
N ILE A 322 18.83 -16.69 10.61
CA ILE A 322 18.29 -18.02 10.96
C ILE A 322 17.51 -17.97 12.29
N TYR A 323 18.05 -17.26 13.30
CA TYR A 323 17.37 -17.15 14.59
C TYR A 323 16.16 -16.20 14.60
N SER A 324 16.14 -15.19 13.71
CA SER A 324 15.13 -14.13 13.74
C SER A 324 14.03 -14.29 12.69
N VAL A 325 14.23 -15.15 11.70
CA VAL A 325 13.31 -15.39 10.58
C VAL A 325 12.85 -16.86 10.63
N PRO A 326 11.68 -17.18 11.22
CA PRO A 326 11.23 -18.56 11.39
C PRO A 326 11.02 -19.32 10.06
N SER A 327 10.71 -18.62 8.97
CA SER A 327 10.51 -19.21 7.63
C SER A 327 11.80 -19.64 6.93
N MET A 328 12.97 -19.47 7.55
CA MET A 328 14.25 -19.87 6.97
C MET A 328 14.36 -21.37 6.70
N HIS A 329 13.53 -22.21 7.33
CA HIS A 329 13.48 -23.65 7.07
C HIS A 329 13.15 -23.98 5.60
N ILE A 330 12.43 -23.11 4.88
CA ILE A 330 12.15 -23.25 3.44
C ILE A 330 13.45 -23.31 2.62
N CYS A 331 14.55 -22.77 3.13
CA CYS A 331 15.83 -22.77 2.42
C CYS A 331 16.41 -24.19 2.26
N LEU A 332 16.06 -25.12 3.15
CA LEU A 332 16.53 -26.51 3.09
C LEU A 332 16.17 -27.18 1.75
N ASP A 333 15.07 -26.76 1.12
CA ASP A 333 14.59 -27.30 -0.16
C ASP A 333 15.51 -26.95 -1.34
N PHE A 334 16.26 -25.85 -1.26
CA PHE A 334 17.12 -25.38 -2.35
C PHE A 334 18.60 -25.25 -2.00
N ILE A 335 19.01 -25.53 -0.76
CA ILE A 335 20.44 -25.62 -0.38
C ILE A 335 21.24 -26.53 -1.32
N PRO A 336 20.77 -27.71 -1.75
CA PRO A 336 21.56 -28.57 -2.65
C PRO A 336 21.82 -27.94 -4.03
N GLN A 337 21.09 -26.88 -4.39
CA GLN A 337 21.20 -26.18 -5.67
C GLN A 337 22.15 -24.97 -5.57
N MET A 338 22.59 -24.62 -4.36
CA MET A 338 23.58 -23.57 -4.06
C MET A 338 24.97 -24.15 -3.92
#